data_AF-A0A1H4B9J4-F1
#
_entry.id   AF-A0A1H4B9J4-F1
#
_cell.length_a   1.000
_cell.length_b   1.000
_cell.length_c   1.000
_cell.angle_alpha   90.00
_cell.angle_beta   90.00
_cell.angle_gamma   90.00
#
_symmetry.space_group_name_H-M   'P 1'
#
loop_
_entity.id
_entity.type
_entity.pdbx_description
1 polymer ?
#
loop_
_entity_poly.entity_id
_entity_poly.type
_entity_poly.pdbx_seq_one_letter_code
_entity_poly.pdbx_strand_id
1 'polypeptide(L)'
;MENNLEAQLERLGIKALNELQESMLNATLKQEDILLLSQTGSGKTLAFLLPLSRDINPDLRQNQAIVIAPSRELALQIENVFRSLQTGLSVTCCYGGHKREIEENNLSANPALIIGTPGRLADHLRRGNIDPTGIKTLVLDEFDKCLELGFSDEITFIKGSLINLDRKWLISATHLMESPAGFELENINTLDFRSAQMESAPRLEQKLLSFDNTISRQQAAFELICTLQGRSSIIFCNQRDHVETLYQYLKQQGLDLVYYHGAMEQRDRDSALNRFRNGTVNLLITTDLASRGLDIAQIRYIIHYQLPETEQIFIHRNGRTARMDKSGAAIVMIGPEQYLPEYMDPDMEKIILDPNQPLPPKSKWVTLYVAAGKKNKVGKIDIVGFLTKTGGVKKEDIGLIEVKDFSSFVAINRHKVTKLLTNIKEQRLKNKKVKIEVAK
;
A
#
# COMPACT_ATOMS: atom_id res chain seq x y z
N MET A 1 25.00 4.63 -19.79
CA MET A 1 24.28 4.22 -18.55
C MET A 1 23.88 5.44 -17.73
N GLU A 2 24.75 6.43 -17.53
CA GLU A 2 24.41 7.73 -16.88
C GLU A 2 23.23 8.47 -17.56
N ASN A 3 23.23 8.57 -18.90
CA ASN A 3 22.13 9.21 -19.65
C ASN A 3 20.73 8.56 -19.47
N ASN A 4 20.65 7.33 -18.94
CA ASN A 4 19.38 6.66 -18.67
C ASN A 4 18.88 6.93 -17.24
N LEU A 5 19.80 7.08 -16.27
CA LEU A 5 19.45 7.33 -14.88
C LEU A 5 18.89 8.75 -14.69
N GLU A 6 19.52 9.77 -15.27
CA GLU A 6 19.01 11.15 -15.22
C GLU A 6 17.61 11.27 -15.82
N ALA A 7 17.40 10.67 -17.00
CA ALA A 7 16.09 10.62 -17.65
C ALA A 7 15.03 9.88 -16.81
N GLN A 8 15.41 8.82 -16.09
CA GLN A 8 14.53 8.11 -15.16
C GLN A 8 14.16 8.99 -13.96
N LEU A 9 15.13 9.70 -13.38
CA LEU A 9 14.91 10.57 -12.23
C LEU A 9 14.05 11.79 -12.58
N GLU A 10 14.28 12.43 -13.73
CA GLU A 10 13.44 13.53 -14.22
C GLU A 10 11.98 13.10 -14.39
N ARG A 11 11.73 11.92 -14.95
CA ARG A 11 10.36 11.38 -15.12
C ARG A 11 9.66 11.11 -13.80
N LEU A 12 10.41 10.70 -12.78
CA LEU A 12 9.90 10.51 -11.42
C LEU A 12 9.73 11.84 -10.67
N GLY A 13 10.20 12.96 -11.21
CA GLY A 13 10.23 14.24 -10.51
C GLY A 13 11.21 14.26 -9.33
N ILE A 14 12.22 13.39 -9.36
CA ILE A 14 13.23 13.27 -8.31
C ILE A 14 14.47 14.06 -8.76
N LYS A 15 14.89 15.02 -7.95
CA LYS A 15 16.04 15.88 -8.28
C LYS A 15 17.38 15.13 -8.19
N ALA A 16 17.51 14.26 -7.18
CA ALA A 16 18.70 13.48 -6.91
C ALA A 16 18.31 12.24 -6.09
N LEU A 17 19.12 11.18 -6.19
CA LEU A 17 18.99 10.02 -5.32
C LEU A 17 19.29 10.42 -3.88
N ASN A 18 18.67 9.72 -2.93
CA ASN A 18 19.05 9.83 -1.53
C ASN A 18 20.18 8.86 -1.19
N GLU A 19 20.82 9.05 -0.03
CA GLU A 19 21.96 8.24 0.43
C GLU A 19 21.66 6.73 0.39
N LEU A 20 20.47 6.32 0.83
CA LEU A 20 20.02 4.93 0.78
C LEU A 20 20.02 4.37 -0.65
N GLN A 21 19.51 5.14 -1.62
CA GLN A 21 19.44 4.74 -3.02
C GLN A 21 20.83 4.68 -3.66
N GLU A 22 21.71 5.64 -3.35
CA GLU A 22 23.10 5.64 -3.82
C GLU A 22 23.89 4.47 -3.25
N SER A 23 23.78 4.20 -1.95
CA SER A 23 24.45 3.07 -1.31
C SER A 23 23.97 1.73 -1.87
N MET A 24 22.67 1.56 -2.12
CA MET A 24 22.15 0.36 -2.77
C MET A 24 22.69 0.23 -4.20
N LEU A 25 22.69 1.31 -5.00
CA LEU A 25 23.22 1.29 -6.36
C LEU A 25 24.70 0.90 -6.39
N ASN A 26 25.50 1.41 -5.46
CA ASN A 26 26.92 1.11 -5.33
C ASN A 26 27.20 -0.31 -4.83
N ALA A 27 26.45 -0.78 -3.83
CA ALA A 27 26.61 -2.12 -3.28
C ALA A 27 26.35 -3.20 -4.34
N THR A 28 25.34 -2.99 -5.21
CA THR A 28 25.01 -3.97 -6.26
C THR A 28 26.07 -4.11 -7.36
N LEU A 29 27.01 -3.17 -7.49
CA LEU A 29 28.11 -3.25 -8.48
C LEU A 29 29.05 -4.43 -8.22
N LYS A 30 29.17 -4.86 -6.96
CA LYS A 30 30.01 -6.00 -6.56
C LYS A 30 29.34 -7.36 -6.77
N GLN A 31 28.08 -7.37 -7.21
CA GLN A 31 27.28 -8.60 -7.41
C GLN A 31 27.14 -9.47 -6.15
N GLU A 32 27.09 -8.85 -4.97
CA GLU A 32 26.94 -9.54 -3.68
C GLU A 32 25.47 -9.64 -3.24
N ASP A 33 25.20 -10.51 -2.25
CA ASP A 33 23.96 -10.53 -1.49
C ASP A 33 23.86 -9.27 -0.61
N ILE A 34 22.66 -8.70 -0.48
CA ILE A 34 22.45 -7.43 0.24
C ILE A 34 21.32 -7.57 1.26
N LEU A 35 21.57 -7.08 2.47
CA LEU A 35 20.54 -6.85 3.49
C LEU A 35 20.37 -5.33 3.65
N LEU A 36 19.26 -4.80 3.16
CA LEU A 36 18.90 -3.39 3.29
C LEU A 36 17.93 -3.21 4.46
N LEU A 37 18.38 -2.55 5.52
CA LEU A 37 17.58 -2.21 6.69
C LEU A 37 17.19 -0.73 6.64
N SER A 38 15.90 -0.43 6.53
CA SER A 38 15.44 0.96 6.57
C SER A 38 13.96 1.10 6.93
N GLN A 39 13.55 2.28 7.37
CA GLN A 39 12.15 2.56 7.74
C GLN A 39 11.24 2.70 6.50
N THR A 40 9.95 2.41 6.65
CA THR A 40 8.97 2.58 5.57
C THR A 40 8.93 4.05 5.10
N GLY A 41 8.80 4.28 3.79
CA GLY A 41 8.78 5.64 3.22
C GLY A 41 10.17 6.23 2.93
N SER A 42 11.26 5.50 3.19
CA SER A 42 12.65 5.94 2.89
C SER A 42 13.03 5.87 1.40
N GLY A 43 12.15 5.36 0.53
CA GLY A 43 12.43 5.19 -0.90
C GLY A 43 13.07 3.83 -1.27
N LYS A 44 12.96 2.82 -0.40
CA LYS A 44 13.44 1.43 -0.62
C LYS A 44 13.11 0.86 -2.00
N THR A 45 11.86 1.01 -2.42
CA THR A 45 11.38 0.41 -3.67
C THR A 45 12.18 0.90 -4.86
N LEU A 46 12.46 2.21 -4.92
CA LEU A 46 13.30 2.75 -5.98
C LEU A 46 14.76 2.29 -5.83
N ALA A 47 15.26 2.20 -4.60
CA ALA A 47 16.64 1.81 -4.31
C ALA A 47 17.00 0.43 -4.86
N PHE A 48 16.12 -0.58 -4.74
CA PHE A 48 16.38 -1.89 -5.33
C PHE A 48 15.95 -1.99 -6.79
N LEU A 49 14.91 -1.29 -7.24
CA LEU A 49 14.43 -1.39 -8.63
C LEU A 49 15.39 -0.75 -9.65
N LEU A 50 16.09 0.33 -9.29
CA LEU A 50 17.08 0.97 -10.17
C LEU A 50 18.21 0.00 -10.57
N PRO A 51 19.00 -0.56 -9.63
CA PRO A 51 20.03 -1.54 -9.99
C PRO A 51 19.44 -2.82 -10.58
N LEU A 52 18.25 -3.27 -10.14
CA LEU A 52 17.60 -4.44 -10.76
C LEU A 52 17.33 -4.21 -12.25
N SER A 53 16.83 -3.03 -12.61
CA SER A 53 16.52 -2.70 -14.01
C SER A 53 17.78 -2.54 -14.88
N ARG A 54 18.90 -2.11 -14.28
CA ARG A 54 20.21 -2.04 -14.94
C ARG A 54 20.74 -3.43 -15.29
N ASP A 55 20.52 -4.40 -14.42
CA ASP A 55 21.12 -5.73 -14.52
C ASP A 55 20.32 -6.68 -15.42
N ILE A 56 19.06 -6.37 -15.70
CA ILE A 56 18.23 -7.12 -16.65
C ILE A 56 18.67 -6.81 -18.08
N ASN A 57 18.94 -7.86 -18.86
CA ASN A 57 19.26 -7.73 -20.27
C ASN A 57 17.97 -7.64 -21.12
N PRO A 58 17.68 -6.51 -21.80
CA PRO A 58 16.47 -6.34 -22.59
C PRO A 58 16.39 -7.25 -23.83
N ASP A 59 17.52 -7.76 -24.31
CA ASP A 59 17.59 -8.59 -25.52
C ASP A 59 17.21 -10.05 -25.26
N LEU A 60 17.18 -10.47 -23.99
CA LEU A 60 16.85 -11.84 -23.60
C LEU A 60 15.37 -11.97 -23.23
N ARG A 61 14.61 -12.73 -24.02
CA ARG A 61 13.18 -13.05 -23.78
C ARG A 61 13.01 -14.19 -22.78
N GLN A 62 13.49 -13.99 -21.55
CA GLN A 62 13.40 -14.95 -20.46
C GLN A 62 13.10 -14.25 -19.14
N ASN A 63 12.63 -15.02 -18.15
CA ASN A 63 12.51 -14.53 -16.78
C ASN A 63 13.90 -14.33 -16.18
N GLN A 64 14.23 -13.12 -15.73
CA GLN A 64 15.59 -12.77 -15.25
C GLN A 64 15.64 -12.40 -13.77
N ALA A 65 14.53 -11.91 -13.22
CA ALA A 65 14.43 -11.53 -11.82
C ALA A 65 13.04 -11.81 -11.23
N ILE A 66 13.02 -12.10 -9.92
CA ILE A 66 11.79 -12.19 -9.11
C ILE A 66 11.86 -11.21 -7.95
N VAL A 67 10.75 -10.51 -7.70
CA VAL A 67 10.52 -9.72 -6.49
C VAL A 67 9.34 -10.31 -5.72
N ILE A 68 9.58 -10.70 -4.48
CA ILE A 68 8.57 -11.18 -3.54
C ILE A 68 8.13 -10.02 -2.65
N ALA A 69 6.82 -9.85 -2.49
CA ALA A 69 6.23 -8.91 -1.54
C ALA A 69 5.15 -9.61 -0.69
N PRO A 70 5.02 -9.30 0.61
CA PRO A 70 4.09 -9.96 1.54
C PRO A 70 2.62 -9.74 1.21
N SER A 71 2.27 -8.67 0.50
CA SER A 71 0.90 -8.32 0.16
C SER A 71 0.73 -8.03 -1.32
N ARG A 72 -0.48 -8.25 -1.81
CA ARG A 72 -0.89 -7.89 -3.17
C ARG A 72 -0.68 -6.40 -3.43
N GLU A 73 -0.99 -5.56 -2.45
CA GLU A 73 -0.95 -4.12 -2.60
C GLU A 73 0.49 -3.63 -2.75
N LEU A 74 1.41 -4.20 -1.98
CA LEU A 74 2.84 -3.92 -2.14
C LEU A 74 3.36 -4.41 -3.49
N ALA A 75 2.99 -5.63 -3.92
CA ALA A 75 3.37 -6.15 -5.24
C ALA A 75 2.92 -5.23 -6.38
N LEU A 76 1.67 -4.73 -6.34
CA LEU A 76 1.14 -3.76 -7.30
C LEU A 76 1.84 -2.39 -7.21
N GLN A 77 2.21 -1.95 -6.01
CA GLN A 77 2.96 -0.72 -5.83
C GLN A 77 4.35 -0.82 -6.46
N ILE A 78 5.08 -1.91 -6.22
CA ILE A 78 6.39 -2.18 -6.83
C ILE A 78 6.26 -2.22 -8.35
N GLU A 79 5.22 -2.88 -8.89
CA GLU A 79 4.97 -2.91 -10.34
C GLU A 79 4.74 -1.49 -10.90
N ASN A 80 3.93 -0.67 -10.24
CA ASN A 80 3.65 0.69 -10.66
C ASN A 80 4.92 1.56 -10.66
N VAL A 81 5.76 1.44 -9.62
CA VAL A 81 7.05 2.13 -9.56
C VAL A 81 7.95 1.67 -10.71
N PHE A 82 8.09 0.36 -10.92
CA PHE A 82 8.90 -0.18 -12.01
C PHE A 82 8.42 0.30 -13.39
N ARG A 83 7.10 0.32 -13.63
CA ARG A 83 6.54 0.83 -14.90
C ARG A 83 6.79 2.33 -15.08
N SER A 84 6.83 3.10 -14.00
CA SER A 84 7.11 4.53 -14.05
C SER A 84 8.56 4.86 -14.43
N LEU A 85 9.50 3.91 -14.22
CA LEU A 85 10.87 4.00 -14.73
C LEU A 85 10.96 3.96 -16.26
N GLN A 86 9.93 3.43 -16.95
CA GLN A 86 9.87 3.36 -18.41
C GLN A 86 11.14 2.73 -19.04
N THR A 87 11.65 1.66 -18.43
CA THR A 87 12.86 0.94 -18.86
C THR A 87 12.68 0.20 -20.19
N GLY A 88 11.44 0.03 -20.66
CA GLY A 88 11.10 -0.83 -21.80
C GLY A 88 11.04 -2.32 -21.46
N LEU A 89 11.41 -2.70 -20.23
CA LEU A 89 11.41 -4.08 -19.77
C LEU A 89 9.98 -4.58 -19.48
N SER A 90 9.71 -5.83 -19.84
CA SER A 90 8.45 -6.50 -19.54
C SER A 90 8.37 -6.89 -18.07
N VAL A 91 7.20 -6.64 -17.45
CA VAL A 91 6.91 -7.00 -16.06
C VAL A 91 5.52 -7.61 -15.94
N THR A 92 5.40 -8.67 -15.13
CA THR A 92 4.15 -9.32 -14.76
C THR A 92 4.04 -9.42 -13.25
N CYS A 93 2.88 -9.02 -12.71
CA CYS A 93 2.58 -9.10 -11.29
C CYS A 93 1.62 -10.26 -11.00
N CYS A 94 1.98 -11.15 -10.07
CA CYS A 94 1.25 -12.39 -9.74
C CYS A 94 0.75 -12.34 -8.29
N TYR A 95 -0.57 -12.35 -8.09
CA TYR A 95 -1.19 -12.27 -6.76
C TYR A 95 -2.61 -12.86 -6.73
N GLY A 96 -3.08 -13.24 -5.54
CA GLY A 96 -4.43 -13.76 -5.34
C GLY A 96 -5.57 -12.76 -5.62
N GLY A 97 -6.78 -13.28 -5.86
CA GLY A 97 -7.99 -12.46 -6.01
C GLY A 97 -8.25 -11.95 -7.43
N HIS A 98 -7.73 -12.62 -8.46
CA HIS A 98 -8.16 -12.47 -9.85
C HIS A 98 -7.97 -13.79 -10.64
N LYS A 99 -8.50 -13.84 -11.87
CA LYS A 99 -8.42 -15.03 -12.72
C LYS A 99 -6.97 -15.39 -13.04
N ARG A 100 -6.55 -16.61 -12.70
CA ARG A 100 -5.20 -17.13 -12.95
C ARG A 100 -4.82 -17.12 -14.43
N GLU A 101 -5.80 -17.37 -15.30
CA GLU A 101 -5.64 -17.32 -16.77
C GLU A 101 -4.99 -16.01 -17.24
N ILE A 102 -5.25 -14.88 -16.55
CA ILE A 102 -4.64 -13.59 -16.91
C ILE A 102 -3.12 -13.61 -16.67
N GLU A 103 -2.69 -14.17 -15.55
CA GLU A 103 -1.28 -14.32 -15.20
C GLU A 103 -0.60 -15.33 -16.11
N GLU A 104 -1.22 -16.49 -16.35
CA GLU A 104 -0.71 -17.53 -17.26
C GLU A 104 -0.45 -16.98 -18.67
N ASN A 105 -1.41 -16.23 -19.21
CA ASN A 105 -1.25 -15.57 -20.50
C ASN A 105 -0.10 -14.55 -20.48
N ASN A 106 0.04 -13.74 -19.42
CA ASN A 106 1.12 -12.77 -19.33
C ASN A 106 2.50 -13.44 -19.13
N LEU A 107 2.56 -14.55 -18.39
CA LEU A 107 3.78 -15.31 -18.11
C LEU A 107 4.29 -16.06 -19.34
N SER A 108 3.40 -16.52 -20.22
CA SER A 108 3.76 -17.16 -21.50
C SER A 108 4.60 -16.27 -22.43
N ALA A 109 4.58 -14.95 -22.21
CA ALA A 109 5.41 -14.00 -22.94
C ALA A 109 6.84 -13.86 -22.37
N ASN A 110 7.19 -14.63 -21.33
CA ASN A 110 8.46 -14.60 -20.61
C ASN A 110 8.86 -13.18 -20.18
N PRO A 111 8.11 -12.55 -19.27
CA PRO A 111 8.44 -11.22 -18.76
C PRO A 111 9.81 -11.22 -18.10
N ALA A 112 10.60 -10.17 -18.32
CA ALA A 112 11.94 -10.06 -17.77
C ALA A 112 11.93 -9.98 -16.23
N LEU A 113 10.94 -9.28 -15.67
CA LEU A 113 10.70 -9.16 -14.23
C LEU A 113 9.36 -9.78 -13.84
N ILE A 114 9.37 -10.61 -12.80
CA ILE A 114 8.15 -11.12 -12.16
C ILE A 114 8.08 -10.54 -10.74
N ILE A 115 6.92 -9.99 -10.37
CA ILE A 115 6.65 -9.49 -9.02
C ILE A 115 5.48 -10.29 -8.47
N GLY A 116 5.45 -10.62 -7.18
CA GLY A 116 4.26 -11.27 -6.64
C GLY A 116 4.30 -11.62 -5.17
N THR A 117 3.17 -12.16 -4.71
CA THR A 117 3.01 -12.71 -3.36
C THR A 117 3.56 -14.13 -3.26
N PRO A 118 4.17 -14.55 -2.13
CA PRO A 118 4.83 -15.86 -1.98
C PRO A 118 3.96 -17.04 -2.46
N GLY A 119 2.74 -17.18 -1.93
CA GLY A 119 1.86 -18.29 -2.28
C GLY A 119 1.51 -18.36 -3.77
N ARG A 120 1.30 -17.21 -4.42
CA ARG A 120 0.96 -17.17 -5.85
C ARG A 120 2.17 -17.48 -6.74
N LEU A 121 3.34 -16.95 -6.40
CA LEU A 121 4.58 -17.25 -7.12
C LEU A 121 4.97 -18.72 -7.00
N ALA A 122 4.89 -19.28 -5.79
CA ALA A 122 5.14 -20.69 -5.54
C ALA A 122 4.20 -21.59 -6.36
N ASP A 123 2.90 -21.28 -6.44
CA ASP A 123 1.94 -22.02 -7.26
C ASP A 123 2.25 -21.95 -8.77
N HIS A 124 2.67 -20.79 -9.30
CA HIS A 124 3.08 -20.70 -10.70
C HIS A 124 4.36 -21.48 -11.01
N LEU A 125 5.34 -21.48 -10.10
CA LEU A 125 6.56 -22.29 -10.23
C LEU A 125 6.24 -23.79 -10.19
N ARG A 126 5.41 -24.26 -9.25
CA ARG A 126 4.96 -25.68 -9.18
C ARG A 126 4.29 -26.17 -10.45
N ARG A 127 3.58 -25.27 -11.14
CA ARG A 127 2.86 -25.57 -12.39
C ARG A 127 3.72 -25.45 -13.64
N GLY A 128 4.97 -24.97 -13.52
CA GLY A 128 5.83 -24.70 -14.68
C GLY A 128 5.40 -23.49 -15.51
N ASN A 129 4.59 -22.58 -14.94
CA ASN A 129 4.19 -21.34 -15.61
C ASN A 129 5.31 -20.28 -15.63
N ILE A 130 6.29 -20.42 -14.72
CA ILE A 130 7.48 -19.57 -14.63
C ILE A 130 8.67 -20.48 -14.93
N ASP A 131 9.50 -20.08 -15.88
CA ASP A 131 10.78 -20.74 -16.16
C ASP A 131 11.87 -20.12 -15.26
N PRO A 132 12.42 -20.88 -14.28
CA PRO A 132 13.41 -20.33 -13.36
C PRO A 132 14.83 -20.27 -13.93
N THR A 133 15.07 -20.85 -15.11
CA THR A 133 16.44 -21.04 -15.65
C THR A 133 17.19 -19.73 -15.88
N GLY A 134 16.49 -18.67 -16.29
CA GLY A 134 17.10 -17.35 -16.53
C GLY A 134 17.22 -16.47 -15.28
N ILE A 135 16.64 -16.88 -14.14
CA ILE A 135 16.44 -16.02 -12.98
C ILE A 135 17.72 -15.96 -12.13
N LYS A 136 18.38 -14.81 -12.15
CA LYS A 136 19.67 -14.56 -11.47
C LYS A 136 19.55 -13.71 -10.21
N THR A 137 18.41 -13.06 -10.01
CA THR A 137 18.25 -12.12 -8.89
C THR A 137 16.89 -12.31 -8.23
N LEU A 138 16.93 -12.54 -6.92
CA LEU A 138 15.78 -12.66 -6.05
C LEU A 138 15.76 -11.49 -5.07
N VAL A 139 14.66 -10.77 -5.03
CA VAL A 139 14.43 -9.66 -4.11
C VAL A 139 13.28 -10.03 -3.18
N LEU A 140 13.44 -9.84 -1.88
CA LEU A 140 12.37 -9.96 -0.88
C LEU A 140 12.14 -8.60 -0.22
N ASP A 141 11.05 -7.93 -0.58
CA ASP A 141 10.63 -6.67 0.04
C ASP A 141 9.73 -6.95 1.25
N GLU A 142 9.94 -6.21 2.34
CA GLU A 142 9.35 -6.50 3.66
C GLU A 142 9.54 -7.98 4.05
N PHE A 143 10.79 -8.42 4.09
CA PHE A 143 11.13 -9.83 4.34
C PHE A 143 10.73 -10.30 5.74
N ASP A 144 11.00 -9.49 6.76
CA ASP A 144 10.52 -9.70 8.14
C ASP A 144 9.02 -9.97 8.17
N LYS A 145 8.26 -9.22 7.37
CA LYS A 145 6.83 -9.41 7.26
C LYS A 145 6.45 -10.76 6.69
N CYS A 146 7.13 -11.20 5.65
CA CYS A 146 6.79 -12.47 5.02
C CYS A 146 6.88 -13.62 6.04
N LEU A 147 7.86 -13.59 6.95
CA LEU A 147 8.01 -14.57 8.02
C LEU A 147 6.90 -14.46 9.06
N GLU A 148 6.58 -13.23 9.51
CA GLU A 148 5.44 -13.00 10.42
C GLU A 148 4.10 -13.54 9.88
N LEU A 149 3.97 -13.63 8.55
CA LEU A 149 2.76 -14.14 7.90
C LEU A 149 2.77 -15.64 7.65
N GLY A 150 3.83 -16.34 8.07
CA GLY A 150 3.98 -17.77 7.88
C GLY A 150 4.31 -18.17 6.44
N PHE A 151 4.86 -17.28 5.62
CA PHE A 151 5.24 -17.59 4.23
C PHE A 151 6.62 -18.26 4.10
N SER A 152 7.17 -18.78 5.20
CA SER A 152 8.50 -19.37 5.24
C SER A 152 8.64 -20.53 4.24
N ASP A 153 7.65 -21.42 4.19
CA ASP A 153 7.67 -22.58 3.30
C ASP A 153 7.61 -22.20 1.82
N GLU A 154 6.76 -21.22 1.47
CA GLU A 154 6.68 -20.69 0.10
C GLU A 154 7.98 -20.03 -0.32
N ILE A 155 8.60 -19.24 0.55
CA ILE A 155 9.86 -18.55 0.25
C ILE A 155 11.00 -19.54 0.06
N THR A 156 11.12 -20.54 0.94
CA THR A 156 12.12 -21.61 0.80
C THR A 156 11.90 -22.40 -0.49
N PHE A 157 10.65 -22.72 -0.83
CA PHE A 157 10.32 -23.38 -2.09
C PHE A 157 10.69 -22.54 -3.33
N ILE A 158 10.34 -21.25 -3.33
CA ILE A 158 10.68 -20.34 -4.45
C ILE A 158 12.20 -20.31 -4.62
N LYS A 159 12.96 -20.04 -3.55
CA LYS A 159 14.43 -20.01 -3.60
C LYS A 159 15.01 -21.33 -4.09
N GLY A 160 14.49 -22.47 -3.61
CA GLY A 160 14.93 -23.80 -4.05
C GLY A 160 14.64 -24.10 -5.53
N SER A 161 13.69 -23.40 -6.13
CA SER A 161 13.37 -23.53 -7.56
C SER A 161 14.30 -22.72 -8.47
N LEU A 162 15.00 -21.71 -7.94
CA LEU A 162 15.88 -20.81 -8.71
C LEU A 162 17.30 -21.38 -8.81
N ILE A 163 17.53 -22.23 -9.82
CA ILE A 163 18.79 -22.99 -9.98
C ILE A 163 20.02 -22.14 -10.33
N ASN A 164 19.83 -20.97 -10.94
CA ASN A 164 20.92 -20.08 -11.40
C ASN A 164 20.90 -18.75 -10.62
N LEU A 165 20.48 -18.81 -9.35
CA LEU A 165 20.37 -17.63 -8.51
C LEU A 165 21.76 -17.11 -8.12
N ASP A 166 22.18 -16.02 -8.73
CA ASP A 166 23.47 -15.36 -8.44
C ASP A 166 23.36 -14.48 -7.18
N ARG A 167 22.22 -13.80 -6.96
CA ARG A 167 22.09 -12.73 -5.96
C ARG A 167 20.75 -12.72 -5.23
N LYS A 168 20.79 -12.45 -3.93
CA LYS A 168 19.63 -12.27 -3.04
C LYS A 168 19.68 -10.89 -2.38
N TRP A 169 18.60 -10.12 -2.53
CA TRP A 169 18.45 -8.84 -1.84
C TRP A 169 17.28 -8.91 -0.86
N LEU A 170 17.58 -8.79 0.42
CA LEU A 170 16.63 -8.80 1.51
C LEU A 170 16.40 -7.36 1.96
N ILE A 171 15.15 -6.91 1.89
CA ILE A 171 14.77 -5.57 2.33
C ILE A 171 13.83 -5.70 3.52
N SER A 172 14.21 -5.07 4.63
CA SER A 172 13.50 -5.20 5.91
C SER A 172 13.50 -3.88 6.67
N ALA A 173 12.55 -3.72 7.59
CA ALA A 173 12.57 -2.62 8.55
C ALA A 173 13.29 -3.01 9.86
N THR A 174 13.36 -4.30 10.15
CA THR A 174 13.88 -4.86 11.40
C THR A 174 15.02 -5.83 11.14
N HIS A 175 15.90 -6.03 12.13
CA HIS A 175 16.79 -7.17 12.11
C HIS A 175 15.96 -8.44 12.32
N LEU A 176 16.19 -9.43 11.48
CA LEU A 176 15.57 -10.73 11.61
C LEU A 176 16.27 -11.47 12.75
N MET A 177 15.51 -11.97 13.71
CA MET A 177 16.05 -12.87 14.74
C MET A 177 16.28 -14.28 14.17
N GLU A 178 15.50 -14.66 13.15
CA GLU A 178 15.56 -15.96 12.48
C GLU A 178 15.46 -15.78 10.96
N SER A 179 16.34 -16.44 10.21
CA SER A 179 16.23 -16.53 8.75
C SER A 179 15.60 -17.88 8.39
N PRO A 180 14.66 -17.94 7.42
CA PRO A 180 14.11 -19.19 6.94
C PRO A 180 15.23 -20.08 6.39
N ALA A 181 15.04 -21.40 6.50
CA ALA A 181 16.01 -22.38 6.07
C ALA A 181 16.46 -22.13 4.61
N GLY A 182 17.78 -22.04 4.41
CA GLY A 182 18.40 -21.79 3.10
C GLY A 182 18.62 -20.31 2.73
N PHE A 183 18.30 -19.37 3.63
CA PHE A 183 18.75 -17.97 3.59
C PHE A 183 19.86 -17.77 4.65
N GLU A 184 21.01 -18.42 4.42
CA GLU A 184 22.20 -18.14 5.23
C GLU A 184 22.64 -16.69 4.98
N LEU A 185 22.75 -15.91 6.05
CA LEU A 185 23.19 -14.51 6.02
C LEU A 185 24.73 -14.38 6.07
N GLU A 186 25.45 -15.49 5.97
CA GLU A 186 26.92 -15.49 5.96
C GLU A 186 27.42 -14.83 4.67
N ASN A 187 28.24 -13.77 4.81
CA ASN A 187 28.74 -12.90 3.73
C ASN A 187 27.73 -11.94 3.08
N ILE A 188 26.65 -11.58 3.78
CA ILE A 188 25.71 -10.55 3.29
C ILE A 188 26.24 -9.14 3.56
N ASN A 189 26.24 -8.28 2.53
CA ASN A 189 26.56 -6.87 2.69
C ASN A 189 25.36 -6.15 3.32
N THR A 190 25.51 -5.69 4.57
CA THR A 190 24.42 -5.04 5.32
C THR A 190 24.49 -3.54 5.18
N LEU A 191 23.42 -2.96 4.64
CA LEU A 191 23.19 -1.52 4.51
C LEU A 191 22.15 -1.09 5.55
N ASP A 192 22.58 -0.48 6.66
CA ASP A 192 21.69 -0.06 7.74
C ASP A 192 21.42 1.45 7.74
N PHE A 193 20.19 1.81 7.37
CA PHE A 193 19.67 3.17 7.30
C PHE A 193 18.51 3.40 8.27
N ARG A 194 18.37 2.58 9.32
CA ARG A 194 17.28 2.75 10.31
C ARG A 194 17.44 4.01 11.16
N SER A 195 18.69 4.43 11.41
CA SER A 195 19.06 5.57 12.26
C SER A 195 19.21 6.90 11.49
N ALA A 196 19.42 6.87 10.17
CA ALA A 196 19.67 8.05 9.35
C ALA A 196 18.52 9.09 9.32
N GLN A 197 17.35 8.77 9.88
CA GLN A 197 16.23 9.71 10.07
C GLN A 197 15.97 10.12 11.54
N MET A 198 16.73 9.61 12.51
CA MET A 198 16.46 9.85 13.95
C MET A 198 16.84 11.27 14.42
N GLU A 199 17.76 11.97 13.74
CA GLU A 199 18.25 13.26 14.24
C GLU A 199 17.42 14.49 13.80
N SER A 200 16.43 14.34 12.91
CA SER A 200 15.64 15.51 12.45
C SER A 200 14.14 15.29 12.26
N ALA A 201 13.62 14.06 12.39
CA ALA A 201 12.19 13.83 12.31
C ALA A 201 11.51 14.28 13.62
N PRO A 202 10.45 15.13 13.57
CA PRO A 202 9.66 15.45 14.75
C PRO A 202 9.17 14.17 15.42
N ARG A 203 9.36 14.05 16.74
CA ARG A 203 8.77 12.96 17.54
C ARG A 203 7.26 12.96 17.29
N LEU A 204 6.71 11.82 16.89
CA LEU A 204 5.27 11.67 16.67
C LEU A 204 4.53 12.05 17.95
N GLU A 205 3.55 12.95 17.84
CA GLU A 205 2.68 13.30 18.96
C GLU A 205 1.84 12.08 19.33
N GLN A 206 1.84 11.71 20.61
CA GLN A 206 1.08 10.59 21.14
C GLN A 206 0.06 11.12 22.13
N LYS A 207 -1.19 10.68 21.98
CA LYS A 207 -2.31 11.05 22.84
C LYS A 207 -2.98 9.80 23.40
N LEU A 208 -3.44 9.89 24.64
CA LEU A 208 -4.13 8.83 25.34
C LEU A 208 -5.62 9.13 25.46
N LEU A 209 -6.46 8.21 25.01
CA LEU A 209 -7.87 8.19 25.33
C LEU A 209 -8.14 7.06 26.35
N SER A 210 -8.37 7.45 27.60
CA SER A 210 -8.84 6.54 28.64
C SER A 210 -10.35 6.64 28.78
N PHE A 211 -11.03 5.51 28.82
CA PHE A 211 -12.47 5.42 29.12
C PHE A 211 -12.71 4.38 30.19
N ASP A 212 -13.77 4.57 30.98
CA ASP A 212 -14.16 3.68 32.07
C ASP A 212 -15.30 2.74 31.65
N ASN A 213 -15.87 2.01 32.61
CA ASN A 213 -16.97 1.08 32.37
C ASN A 213 -18.33 1.76 32.07
N THR A 214 -18.40 3.10 32.08
CA THR A 214 -19.65 3.83 31.80
C THR A 214 -19.99 3.83 30.31
N ILE A 215 -18.99 3.71 29.44
CA ILE A 215 -19.16 3.66 27.99
C ILE A 215 -18.46 2.45 27.38
N SER A 216 -19.05 1.90 26.33
CA SER A 216 -18.39 0.86 25.54
C SER A 216 -17.19 1.44 24.77
N ARG A 217 -16.20 0.60 24.44
CA ARG A 217 -15.07 1.03 23.58
C ARG A 217 -15.54 1.55 22.22
N GLN A 218 -16.60 0.95 21.66
CA GLN A 218 -17.21 1.39 20.40
C GLN A 218 -17.80 2.79 20.52
N GLN A 219 -18.46 3.09 21.65
CA GLN A 219 -18.98 4.43 21.94
C GLN A 219 -17.84 5.44 22.14
N ALA A 220 -16.80 5.09 22.90
CA ALA A 220 -15.61 5.94 23.05
C ALA A 220 -14.94 6.24 21.68
N ALA A 221 -14.89 5.25 20.78
CA ALA A 221 -14.38 5.44 19.43
C ALA A 221 -15.26 6.39 18.61
N PHE A 222 -16.58 6.27 18.73
CA PHE A 222 -17.53 7.18 18.07
C PHE A 222 -17.34 8.63 18.53
N GLU A 223 -17.34 8.86 19.84
CA GLU A 223 -17.15 10.19 20.44
C GLU A 223 -15.78 10.79 20.08
N LEU A 224 -14.73 9.97 20.04
CA LEU A 224 -13.42 10.37 19.54
C LEU A 224 -13.50 10.82 18.08
N ILE A 225 -14.12 10.04 17.18
CA ILE A 225 -14.22 10.38 15.76
C ILE A 225 -14.96 11.72 15.56
N CYS A 226 -16.03 11.95 16.33
CA CYS A 226 -16.74 13.23 16.32
C CYS A 226 -15.82 14.37 16.76
N THR A 227 -15.04 14.17 17.83
CA THR A 227 -14.04 15.15 18.32
C THR A 227 -12.98 15.48 17.26
N LEU A 228 -12.58 14.52 16.42
CA LEU A 228 -11.60 14.73 15.35
C LEU A 228 -12.15 15.45 14.10
N GLN A 229 -13.46 15.69 14.02
CA GLN A 229 -14.14 16.53 13.02
C GLN A 229 -13.74 16.24 11.56
N GLY A 230 -13.75 14.97 11.17
CA GLY A 230 -13.63 14.54 9.76
C GLY A 230 -12.21 14.59 9.18
N ARG A 231 -11.20 14.74 10.03
CA ARG A 231 -9.79 14.61 9.66
C ARG A 231 -9.46 13.16 9.27
N SER A 232 -8.45 12.96 8.41
CA SER A 232 -8.06 11.64 7.93
C SER A 232 -7.53 10.76 9.06
N SER A 233 -8.16 9.61 9.24
CA SER A 233 -7.91 8.71 10.36
C SER A 233 -7.91 7.25 9.93
N ILE A 234 -6.93 6.49 10.42
CA ILE A 234 -6.95 5.02 10.35
C ILE A 234 -7.17 4.46 11.75
N ILE A 235 -8.14 3.56 11.88
CA ILE A 235 -8.42 2.81 13.11
C ILE A 235 -7.87 1.40 12.95
N PHE A 236 -6.97 1.02 13.85
CA PHE A 236 -6.38 -0.32 13.88
C PHE A 236 -7.08 -1.24 14.88
N CYS A 237 -7.52 -2.39 14.39
CA CYS A 237 -7.96 -3.53 15.18
C CYS A 237 -7.01 -4.72 14.95
N ASN A 238 -6.93 -5.65 15.90
CA ASN A 238 -6.03 -6.81 15.77
C ASN A 238 -6.69 -7.93 14.95
N GLN A 239 -8.03 -8.05 14.99
CA GLN A 239 -8.79 -9.12 14.34
C GLN A 239 -9.83 -8.59 13.35
N ARG A 240 -10.15 -9.40 12.33
CA ARG A 240 -11.08 -9.04 11.25
C ARG A 240 -12.51 -8.85 11.75
N ASP A 241 -12.97 -9.72 12.64
CA ASP A 241 -14.32 -9.67 13.20
C ASP A 241 -14.58 -8.37 13.98
N HIS A 242 -13.55 -7.85 14.66
CA HIS A 242 -13.63 -6.55 15.31
C HIS A 242 -13.67 -5.38 14.32
N VAL A 243 -12.97 -5.49 13.19
CA VAL A 243 -13.06 -4.49 12.10
C VAL A 243 -14.50 -4.40 11.59
N GLU A 244 -15.11 -5.55 11.28
CA GLU A 244 -16.49 -5.58 10.78
C GLU A 244 -17.50 -5.11 11.84
N THR A 245 -17.37 -5.59 13.08
CA THR A 245 -18.25 -5.20 14.18
C THR A 245 -18.19 -3.69 14.45
N LEU A 246 -16.98 -3.13 14.53
CA LEU A 246 -16.80 -1.69 14.72
C LEU A 246 -17.32 -0.89 13.52
N TYR A 247 -17.09 -1.38 12.30
CA TYR A 247 -17.62 -0.77 11.08
C TYR A 247 -19.16 -0.67 11.13
N GLN A 248 -19.85 -1.76 11.45
CA GLN A 248 -21.31 -1.78 11.51
C GLN A 248 -21.83 -0.80 12.56
N TYR A 249 -21.23 -0.80 13.75
CA TYR A 249 -21.60 0.12 14.82
C TYR A 249 -21.46 1.58 14.37
N LEU A 250 -20.28 1.99 13.89
CA LEU A 250 -20.02 3.37 13.48
C LEU A 250 -20.86 3.78 12.26
N LYS A 251 -21.16 2.84 11.36
CA LYS A 251 -22.04 3.07 10.22
C LYS A 251 -23.49 3.34 10.67
N GLN A 252 -23.98 2.61 11.66
CA GLN A 252 -25.31 2.83 12.24
C GLN A 252 -25.42 4.19 12.94
N GLN A 253 -24.33 4.68 13.52
CA GLN A 253 -24.24 6.04 14.08
C GLN A 253 -24.19 7.15 12.99
N GLY A 254 -24.24 6.79 11.71
CA GLY A 254 -24.31 7.74 10.60
C GLY A 254 -22.95 8.22 10.07
N LEU A 255 -21.83 7.60 10.49
CA LEU A 255 -20.51 7.96 9.99
C LEU A 255 -20.28 7.46 8.55
N ASP A 256 -19.51 8.23 7.79
CA ASP A 256 -18.99 7.84 6.48
C ASP A 256 -17.59 7.27 6.67
N LEU A 257 -17.48 5.95 6.53
CA LEU A 257 -16.27 5.17 6.75
C LEU A 257 -16.17 3.99 5.79
N VAL A 258 -14.98 3.43 5.68
CA VAL A 258 -14.68 2.18 4.97
C VAL A 258 -13.90 1.26 5.90
N TYR A 259 -13.94 -0.04 5.61
CA TYR A 259 -13.08 -1.01 6.26
C TYR A 259 -12.22 -1.75 5.25
N TYR A 260 -11.13 -2.34 5.72
CA TYR A 260 -10.18 -3.05 4.89
C TYR A 260 -9.56 -4.25 5.62
N HIS A 261 -9.77 -5.46 5.10
CA HIS A 261 -9.05 -6.65 5.55
C HIS A 261 -8.88 -7.69 4.43
N GLY A 262 -8.00 -8.67 4.65
CA GLY A 262 -7.64 -9.68 3.65
C GLY A 262 -8.77 -10.62 3.21
N ALA A 263 -9.85 -10.76 3.98
CA ALA A 263 -11.01 -11.57 3.61
C ALA A 263 -12.00 -10.87 2.65
N MET A 264 -11.82 -9.57 2.39
CA MET A 264 -12.70 -8.84 1.48
C MET A 264 -12.46 -9.23 0.03
N GLU A 265 -13.54 -9.22 -0.75
CA GLU A 265 -13.46 -9.31 -2.20
C GLU A 265 -12.60 -8.18 -2.76
N GLN A 266 -11.82 -8.49 -3.80
CA GLN A 266 -10.86 -7.52 -4.31
C GLN A 266 -11.53 -6.24 -4.82
N ARG A 267 -12.70 -6.35 -5.42
CA ARG A 267 -13.45 -5.21 -5.92
C ARG A 267 -13.79 -4.24 -4.78
N ASP A 268 -14.09 -4.77 -3.61
CA ASP A 268 -14.46 -3.98 -2.43
C ASP A 268 -13.22 -3.39 -1.77
N ARG A 269 -12.12 -4.15 -1.70
CA ARG A 269 -10.78 -3.64 -1.31
C ARG A 269 -10.37 -2.44 -2.15
N ASP A 270 -10.52 -2.58 -3.47
CA ASP A 270 -10.21 -1.53 -4.44
C ASP A 270 -11.11 -0.30 -4.23
N SER A 271 -12.41 -0.49 -4.03
CA SER A 271 -13.35 0.60 -3.76
C SER A 271 -13.00 1.35 -2.47
N ALA A 272 -12.78 0.61 -1.37
CA ALA A 272 -12.47 1.15 -0.06
C ALA A 272 -11.20 2.01 -0.09
N LEU A 273 -10.11 1.48 -0.66
CA LEU A 273 -8.84 2.20 -0.75
C LEU A 273 -8.94 3.46 -1.61
N ASN A 274 -9.62 3.37 -2.76
CA ASN A 274 -9.74 4.53 -3.65
C ASN A 274 -10.59 5.63 -3.02
N ARG A 275 -11.71 5.27 -2.36
CA ARG A 275 -12.57 6.22 -1.64
C ARG A 275 -11.83 6.89 -0.48
N PHE A 276 -10.94 6.17 0.19
CA PHE A 276 -10.13 6.72 1.26
C PHE A 276 -9.03 7.65 0.70
N ARG A 277 -8.23 7.17 -0.25
CA ARG A 277 -7.12 7.93 -0.88
C ARG A 277 -7.56 9.23 -1.52
N ASN A 278 -8.74 9.25 -2.16
CA ASN A 278 -9.24 10.46 -2.80
C ASN A 278 -10.05 11.38 -1.86
N GLY A 279 -10.13 11.02 -0.57
CA GLY A 279 -10.82 11.79 0.45
C GLY A 279 -12.34 11.77 0.35
N THR A 280 -12.96 10.86 -0.40
CA THR A 280 -14.41 10.62 -0.36
C THR A 280 -14.85 10.15 1.02
N VAL A 281 -13.98 9.37 1.67
CA VAL A 281 -14.12 8.90 3.04
C VAL A 281 -12.83 9.20 3.77
N ASN A 282 -12.91 9.72 5.00
CA ASN A 282 -11.74 10.09 5.80
C ASN A 282 -11.47 9.12 6.95
N LEU A 283 -12.27 8.06 7.09
CA LEU A 283 -12.12 7.06 8.13
C LEU A 283 -11.95 5.67 7.53
N LEU A 284 -10.83 5.01 7.85
CA LEU A 284 -10.52 3.65 7.45
C LEU A 284 -10.33 2.77 8.68
N ILE A 285 -11.09 1.68 8.80
CA ILE A 285 -10.85 0.64 9.83
C ILE A 285 -10.10 -0.52 9.17
N THR A 286 -8.99 -0.96 9.76
CA THR A 286 -8.18 -2.03 9.18
C THR A 286 -7.50 -2.89 10.24
N THR A 287 -7.04 -4.07 9.82
CA THR A 287 -6.06 -4.85 10.58
C THR A 287 -4.63 -4.50 10.18
N ASP A 288 -3.67 -4.90 11.02
CA ASP A 288 -2.23 -4.79 10.71
C ASP A 288 -1.90 -5.44 9.38
N LEU A 289 -2.29 -6.70 9.22
CA LEU A 289 -2.03 -7.50 8.03
C LEU A 289 -2.46 -6.79 6.75
N ALA A 290 -3.63 -6.15 6.78
CA ALA A 290 -4.23 -5.58 5.60
C ALA A 290 -3.73 -4.16 5.30
N SER A 291 -3.29 -3.43 6.33
CA SER A 291 -2.74 -2.08 6.14
C SER A 291 -1.34 -2.06 5.52
N ARG A 292 -0.62 -3.19 5.54
CA ARG A 292 0.77 -3.28 5.08
C ARG A 292 0.85 -3.29 3.55
N GLY A 293 1.79 -2.50 3.02
CA GLY A 293 1.83 -2.21 1.58
C GLY A 293 0.75 -1.23 1.09
N LEU A 294 -0.12 -0.71 1.96
CA LEU A 294 -0.98 0.39 1.56
C LEU A 294 -0.15 1.66 1.46
N ASP A 295 0.09 2.11 0.23
CA ASP A 295 0.58 3.47 -0.02
C ASP A 295 -0.52 4.48 0.34
N ILE A 296 -0.58 4.82 1.62
CA ILE A 296 -1.45 5.83 2.19
C ILE A 296 -0.57 6.64 3.15
N ALA A 297 0.23 7.54 2.57
CA ALA A 297 1.01 8.49 3.33
C ALA A 297 0.14 9.66 3.82
N GLN A 298 0.65 10.38 4.83
CA GLN A 298 0.08 11.66 5.31
C GLN A 298 -1.28 11.53 6.02
N ILE A 299 -1.48 10.46 6.79
CA ILE A 299 -2.65 10.34 7.66
C ILE A 299 -2.51 11.22 8.89
N ARG A 300 -3.59 11.91 9.28
CA ARG A 300 -3.54 12.80 10.43
C ARG A 300 -3.62 12.04 11.75
N TYR A 301 -4.51 11.07 11.87
CA TYR A 301 -4.62 10.28 13.10
C TYR A 301 -4.48 8.79 12.86
N ILE A 302 -3.63 8.16 13.66
CA ILE A 302 -3.57 6.70 13.77
C ILE A 302 -4.18 6.34 15.12
N ILE A 303 -5.32 5.66 15.09
CA ILE A 303 -6.09 5.31 16.28
C ILE A 303 -5.87 3.83 16.56
N HIS A 304 -5.21 3.53 17.68
CA HIS A 304 -5.04 2.17 18.18
C HIS A 304 -6.29 1.78 18.97
N TYR A 305 -7.34 1.36 18.27
CA TYR A 305 -8.57 0.84 18.89
C TYR A 305 -8.28 -0.44 19.67
N GLN A 306 -7.35 -1.27 19.21
CA GLN A 306 -6.72 -2.31 20.02
C GLN A 306 -5.21 -2.08 20.06
N LEU A 307 -4.61 -2.31 21.23
CA LEU A 307 -3.17 -2.19 21.42
C LEU A 307 -2.44 -3.19 20.50
N PRO A 308 -1.35 -2.77 19.85
CA PRO A 308 -0.51 -3.69 19.10
C PRO A 308 0.23 -4.64 20.05
N GLU A 309 0.47 -5.86 19.59
CA GLU A 309 1.12 -6.92 20.39
C GLU A 309 2.60 -6.62 20.68
N THR A 310 3.25 -5.87 19.78
CA THR A 310 4.68 -5.53 19.90
C THR A 310 4.95 -4.06 19.56
N GLU A 311 6.05 -3.53 20.08
CA GLU A 311 6.55 -2.18 19.76
C GLU A 311 6.81 -2.01 18.26
N GLN A 312 7.31 -3.04 17.59
CA GLN A 312 7.56 -3.01 16.15
C GLN A 312 6.27 -2.76 15.37
N ILE A 313 5.19 -3.46 15.70
CA ILE A 313 3.87 -3.23 15.07
C ILE A 313 3.39 -1.80 15.36
N PHE A 314 3.60 -1.28 16.59
CA PHE A 314 3.28 0.11 16.92
C PHE A 314 4.02 1.10 16.01
N ILE A 315 5.33 0.95 15.85
CA ILE A 315 6.16 1.79 14.97
C ILE A 315 5.66 1.71 13.52
N HIS A 316 5.31 0.52 13.03
CA HIS A 316 4.79 0.32 11.67
C HIS A 316 3.43 0.97 11.43
N ARG A 317 2.46 0.81 12.33
CA ARG A 317 1.15 1.48 12.27
C ARG A 317 1.35 3.00 12.15
N ASN A 318 2.25 3.51 12.98
CA ASN A 318 2.60 4.93 13.07
C ASN A 318 3.57 5.40 11.99
N GLY A 319 3.99 4.54 11.06
CA GLY A 319 4.76 4.95 9.88
C GLY A 319 3.91 5.67 8.83
N ARG A 320 2.58 5.68 9.00
CA ARG A 320 1.60 6.27 8.06
C ARG A 320 1.14 7.68 8.44
N THR A 321 1.53 8.18 9.61
CA THR A 321 1.18 9.53 10.07
C THR A 321 1.97 10.62 9.34
N ALA A 322 1.36 11.80 9.20
CA ALA A 322 2.00 13.02 8.72
C ALA A 322 3.02 13.57 9.74
N ARG A 323 4.16 12.90 9.88
CA ARG A 323 5.23 13.25 10.84
C ARG A 323 5.88 14.62 10.54
N MET A 324 5.92 15.02 9.27
CA MET A 324 6.59 16.26 8.82
C MET A 324 5.77 17.53 9.08
N ASP A 325 4.44 17.45 9.15
CA ASP A 325 3.55 18.63 9.20
C ASP A 325 3.12 19.02 10.63
N LYS A 326 3.83 18.54 11.67
CA LYS A 326 3.59 18.82 13.11
C LYS A 326 2.14 18.70 13.60
N SER A 327 1.29 17.97 12.88
CA SER A 327 -0.16 18.03 13.09
C SER A 327 -0.86 16.68 13.05
N GLY A 328 -0.08 15.60 12.89
CA GLY A 328 -0.55 14.24 13.02
C GLY A 328 -0.18 13.63 14.37
N ALA A 329 -1.08 12.80 14.91
CA ALA A 329 -0.91 12.16 16.21
C ALA A 329 -1.31 10.67 16.19
N ALA A 330 -0.64 9.86 17.00
CA ALA A 330 -1.10 8.53 17.37
C ALA A 330 -2.02 8.64 18.60
N ILE A 331 -3.20 8.02 18.54
CA ILE A 331 -4.17 8.02 19.63
C ILE A 331 -4.30 6.59 20.13
N VAL A 332 -4.00 6.38 21.40
CA VAL A 332 -4.08 5.08 22.06
C VAL A 332 -5.36 4.99 22.88
N MET A 333 -6.18 3.97 22.64
CA MET A 333 -7.42 3.75 23.40
C MET A 333 -7.22 2.69 24.49
N ILE A 334 -7.34 3.10 25.75
CA ILE A 334 -7.20 2.23 26.92
C ILE A 334 -8.54 2.16 27.67
N GLY A 335 -9.01 0.95 27.88
CA GLY A 335 -10.17 0.67 28.73
C GLY A 335 -9.75 0.42 30.19
N PRO A 336 -10.71 0.22 31.10
CA PRO A 336 -10.47 0.24 32.55
C PRO A 336 -9.56 -0.89 33.08
N GLU A 337 -9.51 -2.02 32.39
CA GLU A 337 -8.68 -3.19 32.79
C GLU A 337 -7.39 -3.33 31.98
N GLN A 338 -7.06 -2.34 31.13
CA GLN A 338 -5.87 -2.38 30.29
C GLN A 338 -4.77 -1.48 30.84
N TYR A 339 -3.55 -2.01 30.85
CA TYR A 339 -2.36 -1.25 31.17
C TYR A 339 -1.67 -0.77 29.91
N LEU A 340 -1.03 0.39 30.02
CA LEU A 340 -0.20 0.92 28.95
C LEU A 340 1.07 0.04 28.81
N PRO A 341 1.41 -0.43 27.60
CA PRO A 341 2.65 -1.18 27.39
C PRO A 341 3.90 -0.35 27.73
N GLU A 342 4.96 -1.01 28.22
CA GLU A 342 6.21 -0.34 28.68
C GLU A 342 6.91 0.48 27.58
N TYR A 343 6.72 0.11 26.31
CA TYR A 343 7.32 0.82 25.17
C TYR A 343 6.57 2.13 24.80
N MET A 344 5.43 2.42 25.44
CA MET A 344 4.66 3.64 25.18
C MET A 344 4.97 4.71 26.22
N ASP A 345 4.85 5.97 25.81
CA ASP A 345 5.09 7.12 26.67
C ASP A 345 4.01 7.22 27.79
N PRO A 346 4.37 7.13 29.07
CA PRO A 346 3.39 7.25 30.16
C PRO A 346 2.81 8.67 30.30
N ASP A 347 3.51 9.69 29.78
CA ASP A 347 3.16 11.10 29.93
C ASP A 347 2.38 11.65 28.72
N MET A 348 1.73 10.77 27.95
CA MET A 348 0.86 11.14 26.83
C MET A 348 -0.22 12.15 27.24
N GLU A 349 -0.46 13.14 26.37
CA GLU A 349 -1.56 14.08 26.53
C GLU A 349 -2.90 13.34 26.49
N LYS A 350 -3.74 13.55 27.51
CA LYS A 350 -5.04 12.90 27.62
C LYS A 350 -6.08 13.62 26.77
N ILE A 351 -6.78 12.87 25.93
CA ILE A 351 -7.95 13.36 25.20
C ILE A 351 -9.17 13.29 26.14
N ILE A 352 -9.84 14.42 26.28
CA ILE A 352 -11.13 14.51 26.97
C ILE A 352 -12.20 14.46 25.89
N LEU A 353 -13.12 13.49 26.02
CA LEU A 353 -14.25 13.35 25.11
C LEU A 353 -15.30 14.42 25.41
N ASP A 354 -15.88 14.97 24.36
CA ASP A 354 -17.08 15.79 24.44
C ASP A 354 -18.23 15.03 23.75
N PRO A 355 -19.21 14.53 24.51
CA PRO A 355 -20.29 13.70 23.97
C PRO A 355 -21.26 14.49 23.08
N ASN A 356 -21.21 15.82 23.09
CA ASN A 356 -22.10 16.67 22.31
C ASN A 356 -21.50 17.13 20.97
N GLN A 357 -20.35 16.58 20.58
CA GLN A 357 -19.74 16.91 19.30
C GLN A 357 -20.62 16.45 18.14
N PRO A 358 -20.88 17.34 17.15
CA PRO A 358 -21.66 16.97 15.99
C PRO A 358 -20.94 15.92 15.15
N LEU A 359 -21.71 15.19 14.33
CA LEU A 359 -21.15 14.28 13.33
C LEU A 359 -20.17 15.04 12.41
N PRO A 360 -19.05 14.41 12.03
CA PRO A 360 -18.13 14.97 11.07
C PRO A 360 -18.82 15.42 9.77
N PRO A 361 -18.39 16.54 9.17
CA PRO A 361 -18.94 17.00 7.92
C PRO A 361 -18.67 15.97 6.82
N LYS A 362 -19.65 15.76 5.95
CA LYS A 362 -19.48 14.85 4.82
C LYS A 362 -18.46 15.41 3.84
N SER A 363 -17.65 14.53 3.23
CA SER A 363 -16.65 14.96 2.25
C SER A 363 -17.25 15.69 1.06
N LYS A 364 -16.54 16.70 0.55
CA LYS A 364 -16.85 17.36 -0.73
C LYS A 364 -16.78 16.41 -1.92
N TRP A 365 -16.08 15.27 -1.78
CA TRP A 365 -15.89 14.29 -2.85
C TRP A 365 -16.87 13.12 -2.74
N VAL A 366 -17.22 12.58 -3.90
CA VAL A 366 -17.91 11.30 -4.08
C VAL A 366 -17.15 10.53 -5.15
N THR A 367 -16.83 9.27 -4.89
CA THR A 367 -16.12 8.43 -5.86
C THR A 367 -17.11 7.78 -6.81
N LEU A 368 -16.86 7.90 -8.11
CA LEU A 368 -17.52 7.13 -9.14
C LEU A 368 -16.65 5.93 -9.53
N TYR A 369 -17.28 4.78 -9.68
CA TYR A 369 -16.74 3.58 -10.31
C TYR A 369 -17.06 3.63 -11.81
N VAL A 370 -16.03 3.42 -12.63
CA VAL A 370 -16.11 3.32 -14.09
C VAL A 370 -15.67 1.92 -14.47
N ALA A 371 -16.56 1.14 -15.10
CA ALA A 371 -16.26 -0.23 -15.56
C ALA A 371 -15.40 -0.27 -16.84
N ALA A 372 -14.35 0.55 -16.88
CA ALA A 372 -13.35 0.55 -17.93
C ALA A 372 -12.00 1.04 -17.39
N GLY A 373 -10.91 0.47 -17.89
CA GLY A 373 -9.54 0.82 -17.53
C GLY A 373 -8.53 0.70 -18.68
N LYS A 374 -7.25 0.54 -18.34
CA LYS A 374 -6.13 0.47 -19.30
C LYS A 374 -6.34 -0.60 -20.37
N LYS A 375 -6.75 -1.82 -20.00
CA LYS A 375 -7.01 -2.94 -20.93
C LYS A 375 -8.22 -2.67 -21.83
N ASN A 376 -9.12 -1.76 -21.45
CA ASN A 376 -10.21 -1.30 -22.30
C ASN A 376 -9.80 -0.11 -23.20
N LYS A 377 -8.52 0.25 -23.23
CA LYS A 377 -7.96 1.44 -23.90
C LYS A 377 -8.55 2.76 -23.37
N VAL A 378 -8.94 2.79 -22.09
CA VAL A 378 -9.42 3.99 -21.41
C VAL A 378 -8.35 4.48 -20.45
N GLY A 379 -7.86 5.69 -20.65
CA GLY A 379 -6.89 6.37 -19.80
C GLY A 379 -7.48 7.58 -19.08
N LYS A 380 -6.67 8.20 -18.21
CA LYS A 380 -7.05 9.37 -17.40
C LYS A 380 -7.57 10.53 -18.25
N ILE A 381 -6.90 10.82 -19.37
CA ILE A 381 -7.28 11.91 -20.30
C ILE A 381 -8.66 11.66 -20.91
N ASP A 382 -8.97 10.41 -21.26
CA ASP A 382 -10.27 10.05 -21.84
C ASP A 382 -11.40 10.27 -20.84
N ILE A 383 -11.18 9.84 -19.59
CA ILE A 383 -12.14 10.01 -18.50
C ILE A 383 -12.40 11.49 -18.24
N VAL A 384 -11.34 12.29 -18.08
CA VAL A 384 -11.47 13.75 -17.87
C VAL A 384 -12.21 14.39 -19.05
N GLY A 385 -11.86 14.05 -20.28
CA GLY A 385 -12.50 14.58 -21.48
C GLY A 385 -13.99 14.24 -21.55
N PHE A 386 -14.36 13.00 -21.22
CA PHE A 386 -15.74 12.55 -21.19
C PHE A 386 -16.56 13.29 -20.11
N LEU A 387 -16.05 13.34 -18.88
CA LEU A 387 -16.74 13.98 -17.76
C LEU A 387 -16.92 15.50 -17.98
N THR A 388 -15.91 16.15 -18.57
CA THR A 388 -16.00 17.59 -18.85
C THR A 388 -16.93 17.91 -20.02
N LYS A 389 -16.70 17.29 -21.19
CA LYS A 389 -17.45 17.60 -22.42
C LYS A 389 -18.88 17.08 -22.38
N THR A 390 -19.08 15.88 -21.84
CA THR A 390 -20.37 15.19 -21.87
C THR A 390 -21.07 15.30 -20.53
N GLY A 391 -20.32 15.14 -19.43
CA GLY A 391 -20.85 15.21 -18.09
C GLY A 391 -21.17 16.63 -17.61
N GLY A 392 -20.59 17.65 -18.24
CA GLY A 392 -20.83 19.06 -17.89
C GLY A 392 -20.24 19.46 -16.54
N VAL A 393 -19.21 18.75 -16.05
CA VAL A 393 -18.44 19.13 -14.86
C VAL A 393 -17.17 19.86 -15.26
N LYS A 394 -16.69 20.79 -14.41
CA LYS A 394 -15.44 21.49 -14.68
C LYS A 394 -14.25 20.67 -14.21
N LYS A 395 -13.03 21.01 -14.65
CA LYS A 395 -11.80 20.36 -14.17
C LYS A 395 -11.63 20.48 -12.65
N GLU A 396 -12.03 21.59 -12.05
CA GLU A 396 -12.01 21.82 -10.60
C GLU A 396 -12.97 20.90 -9.81
N ASP A 397 -14.00 20.39 -10.47
CA ASP A 397 -14.97 19.46 -9.88
C ASP A 397 -14.49 17.99 -9.93
N ILE A 398 -13.32 17.73 -10.53
CA ILE A 398 -12.74 16.39 -10.70
C ILE A 398 -11.50 16.29 -9.80
N GLY A 399 -11.55 15.38 -8.83
CA GLY A 399 -10.46 15.08 -7.92
C GLY A 399 -9.53 14.00 -8.46
N LEU A 400 -8.97 13.19 -7.55
CA LEU A 400 -8.07 12.10 -7.89
C LEU A 400 -8.75 11.09 -8.83
N ILE A 401 -7.99 10.63 -9.83
CA ILE A 401 -8.39 9.61 -10.78
C ILE A 401 -7.40 8.46 -10.71
N GLU A 402 -7.90 7.28 -10.38
CA GLU A 402 -7.16 6.04 -10.42
C GLU A 402 -7.63 5.20 -11.59
N VAL A 403 -6.73 4.83 -12.50
CA VAL A 403 -7.04 3.98 -13.66
C VAL A 403 -6.36 2.62 -13.46
N LYS A 404 -7.17 1.60 -13.24
CA LYS A 404 -6.72 0.20 -13.14
C LYS A 404 -6.84 -0.49 -14.51
N ASP A 405 -6.57 -1.78 -14.55
CA ASP A 405 -6.61 -2.54 -15.80
C ASP A 405 -8.00 -2.61 -16.43
N PHE A 406 -9.02 -2.93 -15.63
CA PHE A 406 -10.40 -3.15 -16.11
C PHE A 406 -11.41 -2.16 -15.54
N SER A 407 -10.99 -1.28 -14.64
CA SER A 407 -11.86 -0.30 -14.00
C SER A 407 -11.12 0.97 -13.65
N SER A 408 -11.86 2.04 -13.39
CA SER A 408 -11.30 3.30 -12.91
C SER A 408 -12.16 3.88 -11.79
N PHE A 409 -11.53 4.67 -10.93
CA PHE A 409 -12.17 5.39 -9.83
C PHE A 409 -11.91 6.88 -9.99
N VAL A 410 -12.96 7.69 -9.84
CA VAL A 410 -12.90 9.14 -10.08
C VAL A 410 -13.58 9.86 -8.93
N ALA A 411 -12.86 10.73 -8.22
CA ALA A 411 -13.49 11.63 -7.26
C ALA A 411 -14.18 12.79 -8.00
N ILE A 412 -15.44 13.04 -7.66
CA ILE A 412 -16.25 14.13 -8.22
C ILE A 412 -16.84 14.95 -7.09
N ASN A 413 -16.91 16.28 -7.28
CA ASN A 413 -17.58 17.17 -6.35
C ASN A 413 -19.03 16.70 -6.12
N ARG A 414 -19.38 16.46 -4.86
CA ARG A 414 -20.67 15.91 -4.41
C ARG A 414 -21.86 16.61 -5.04
N HIS A 415 -21.80 17.95 -5.16
CA HIS A 415 -22.89 18.75 -5.70
C HIS A 415 -23.10 18.57 -7.21
N LYS A 416 -22.14 17.98 -7.92
CA LYS A 416 -22.19 17.74 -9.36
C LYS A 416 -22.63 16.32 -9.73
N VAL A 417 -22.53 15.36 -8.81
CA VAL A 417 -22.71 13.93 -9.08
C VAL A 417 -24.06 13.62 -9.72
N THR A 418 -25.16 14.10 -9.15
CA THR A 418 -26.51 13.79 -9.65
C THR A 418 -26.69 14.28 -11.09
N LYS A 419 -26.31 15.54 -11.37
CA LYS A 419 -26.39 16.11 -12.72
C LYS A 419 -25.47 15.37 -13.70
N LEU A 420 -24.25 15.06 -13.26
CA LEU A 420 -23.27 14.32 -14.04
C LEU A 420 -23.81 12.94 -14.46
N LEU A 421 -24.32 12.14 -13.51
CA LEU A 421 -24.84 10.80 -13.78
C LEU A 421 -26.03 10.84 -14.74
N THR A 422 -26.91 11.84 -14.62
CA THR A 422 -28.02 12.05 -15.56
C THR A 422 -27.51 12.35 -16.97
N ASN A 423 -26.53 13.24 -17.10
CA ASN A 423 -25.97 13.64 -18.39
C ASN A 423 -25.27 12.49 -19.13
N ILE A 424 -24.57 11.62 -18.39
CA ILE A 424 -23.75 10.55 -18.98
C ILE A 424 -24.49 9.21 -19.16
N LYS A 425 -25.73 9.08 -18.66
CA LYS A 425 -26.47 7.80 -18.58
C LYS A 425 -26.52 7.02 -19.91
N GLU A 426 -26.74 7.71 -21.01
CA GLU A 426 -26.83 7.11 -22.36
C GLU A 426 -25.63 7.42 -23.25
N GLN A 427 -24.56 7.94 -22.67
CA GLN A 427 -23.40 8.41 -23.41
C GLN A 427 -22.31 7.33 -23.49
N ARG A 428 -21.45 7.45 -24.50
CA ARG A 428 -20.40 6.45 -24.77
C ARG A 428 -19.02 7.02 -24.44
N LEU A 429 -18.24 6.26 -23.69
CA LEU A 429 -16.83 6.52 -23.45
C LEU A 429 -16.02 5.74 -24.50
N LYS A 430 -15.30 6.45 -25.38
CA LYS A 430 -14.56 5.85 -26.51
C LYS A 430 -15.41 4.87 -27.34
N ASN A 431 -16.61 5.30 -27.73
CA ASN A 431 -17.57 4.52 -28.52
C ASN A 431 -18.13 3.27 -27.84
N LYS A 432 -17.88 3.05 -26.54
CA LYS A 432 -18.44 1.94 -25.77
C LYS A 432 -19.39 2.45 -24.69
N LYS A 433 -20.50 1.73 -24.46
CA LYS A 433 -21.35 1.96 -23.29
C LYS A 433 -20.63 1.38 -22.08
N VAL A 434 -20.29 2.24 -21.12
CA VAL A 434 -19.53 1.87 -19.92
C VAL A 434 -20.43 2.11 -18.71
N LYS A 435 -20.46 1.15 -17.80
CA LYS A 435 -21.19 1.31 -16.53
C LYS A 435 -20.44 2.34 -15.67
N ILE A 436 -21.12 3.42 -15.30
CA ILE A 436 -20.62 4.46 -14.39
C ILE A 436 -21.63 4.63 -13.26
N GLU A 437 -21.20 4.40 -12.03
CA GLU A 437 -22.06 4.47 -10.85
C GLU A 437 -21.28 5.00 -9.64
N VAL A 438 -21.97 5.40 -8.58
CA VAL A 438 -21.31 5.73 -7.31
C VAL A 438 -20.67 4.47 -6.75
N ALA A 439 -19.38 4.56 -6.40
CA ALA A 439 -18.66 3.46 -5.79
C ALA A 439 -19.24 3.17 -4.39
N LYS A 440 -19.56 1.91 -4.13
CA LYS A 440 -20.12 1.46 -2.85
C LYS A 440 -19.06 1.03 -1.85
#